data_AF-A0A2V1DEB5-F1
#
_entry.id   AF-A0A2V1DEB5-F1
#
_cell.length_a   1.000
_cell.length_b   1.000
_cell.length_c   1.000
_cell.angle_alpha   90.00
_cell.angle_beta   90.00
_cell.angle_gamma   90.00
#
_symmetry.space_group_name_H-M   'P 1'
#
loop_
_entity.id
_entity.type
_entity.pdbx_description
1 polymer ?
#
loop_
_entity_poly.entity_id
_entity_poly.type
_entity_poly.pdbx_seq_one_letter_code
_entity_poly.pdbx_strand_id
1 'polypeptide(L)'
;MASSSAQIDVSTLPSSPTSPSWESPRHFTFDLGSAIVTGPIQPLTPTGKALKQLSIELEILVEDNLSLATVQNFLDRYKIPYGSGTEEASAIHPLVLEWLSHREILKIVLEKNREDIARYLIDQGFSVNGDGIHEMCKKSPELVKQVIEQGKWDINQPISETLPPILASFPTNPEMIQYLLVHGANPNLASSNGNYTIFHSLSQYATIAVLTLVLSASPASILPGSPSADVVFHAATAHTHRKDRIDIIKFLLDNGAPIDMVAGCGKYENQAKYLVQLWAMGRKTALHWAVEHGMVDLVEFLVQRGADVGKETWSLRTGSRWVSVEELAVMCDYEDIREVLVRGKGEV
;
A
#
# COMPACT_ATOMS: atom_id res chain seq x y z
N MET A 1 -24.36 1.76 -31.92
CA MET A 1 -25.73 2.21 -31.57
C MET A 1 -25.59 3.38 -30.63
N ALA A 2 -26.18 4.53 -30.96
CA ALA A 2 -26.08 5.73 -30.15
C ALA A 2 -26.71 5.47 -28.77
N SER A 3 -25.85 5.32 -27.75
CA SER A 3 -26.29 5.26 -26.36
C SER A 3 -26.92 6.60 -26.02
N SER A 4 -28.22 6.61 -25.76
CA SER A 4 -28.92 7.73 -25.16
C SER A 4 -28.18 8.09 -23.87
N SER A 5 -27.38 9.16 -23.88
CA SER A 5 -26.70 9.65 -22.67
C SER A 5 -27.75 9.84 -21.59
N ALA A 6 -27.59 9.23 -20.42
CA ALA A 6 -28.53 9.38 -19.34
C ALA A 6 -28.56 10.86 -18.89
N GLN A 7 -29.51 11.65 -19.38
CA GLN A 7 -29.63 13.05 -18.99
C GLN A 7 -30.34 13.12 -17.63
N ILE A 8 -29.57 13.37 -16.58
CA ILE A 8 -30.10 13.65 -15.25
C ILE A 8 -30.27 15.15 -15.11
N ASP A 9 -31.49 15.57 -14.77
CA ASP A 9 -31.75 16.94 -14.36
C ASP A 9 -31.30 17.12 -12.91
N VAL A 10 -30.13 17.75 -12.73
CA VAL A 10 -29.56 18.01 -11.40
C VAL A 10 -30.45 18.85 -10.50
N SER A 11 -31.39 19.63 -11.06
CA SER A 11 -32.35 20.42 -10.26
C SER A 11 -33.39 19.57 -9.54
N THR A 12 -33.58 18.32 -9.97
CA THR A 12 -34.51 17.36 -9.37
C THR A 12 -33.87 16.50 -8.27
N LEU A 13 -32.55 16.59 -8.11
CA LEU A 13 -31.81 15.86 -7.10
C LEU A 13 -31.87 16.57 -5.74
N PRO A 14 -31.89 15.82 -4.62
CA PRO A 14 -31.78 16.43 -3.31
C PRO A 14 -30.43 17.12 -3.13
N SER A 15 -30.38 18.16 -2.30
CA SER A 15 -29.15 18.93 -2.06
C SER A 15 -28.12 18.20 -1.19
N SER A 16 -28.49 17.09 -0.53
CA SER A 16 -27.64 16.39 0.43
C SER A 16 -27.72 14.86 0.31
N PRO A 17 -26.58 14.15 0.45
CA PRO A 17 -26.54 12.68 0.54
C PRO A 17 -27.18 12.12 1.82
N THR A 18 -27.53 12.97 2.78
CA THR A 18 -28.28 12.56 3.98
C THR A 18 -29.80 12.51 3.76
N SER A 19 -30.27 12.80 2.54
CA SER A 19 -31.70 12.73 2.22
C SER A 19 -32.22 11.30 2.36
N PRO A 20 -33.39 11.06 3.00
CA PRO A 20 -33.98 9.72 3.11
C PRO A 20 -34.29 9.06 1.76
N SER A 21 -34.41 9.87 0.70
CA SER A 21 -34.64 9.44 -0.68
C SER A 21 -33.35 9.18 -1.47
N TRP A 22 -32.18 9.37 -0.86
CA TRP A 22 -30.89 9.20 -1.52
C TRP A 22 -30.44 7.73 -1.57
N GLU A 23 -29.88 7.33 -2.71
CA GLU A 23 -29.24 6.03 -2.91
C GLU A 23 -27.74 6.24 -3.13
N SER A 24 -26.93 5.95 -2.13
CA SER A 24 -25.46 5.93 -2.28
C SER A 24 -25.03 4.77 -3.18
N PRO A 25 -23.91 4.89 -3.92
CA PRO A 25 -23.35 3.76 -4.65
C PRO A 25 -22.90 2.66 -3.66
N ARG A 26 -22.89 1.42 -4.14
CA ARG A 26 -22.68 0.24 -3.31
C ARG A 26 -21.20 -0.01 -3.08
N HIS A 27 -20.69 0.34 -1.90
CA HIS A 27 -19.29 0.15 -1.55
C HIS A 27 -19.09 -1.22 -0.89
N PHE A 28 -17.99 -1.86 -1.25
CA PHE A 28 -17.50 -3.06 -0.61
C PHE A 28 -16.24 -2.69 0.17
N THR A 29 -16.36 -2.63 1.49
CA THR A 29 -15.23 -2.43 2.38
C THR A 29 -15.01 -3.72 3.17
N PHE A 30 -13.78 -4.21 3.20
CA PHE A 30 -13.42 -5.35 4.03
C PHE A 30 -12.90 -4.82 5.36
N ASP A 31 -13.61 -5.14 6.45
CA ASP A 31 -13.18 -4.80 7.80
C ASP A 31 -13.08 -6.09 8.63
N LEU A 32 -11.88 -6.36 9.15
CA LEU A 32 -11.59 -7.41 10.13
C LEU A 32 -12.20 -8.79 9.82
N GLY A 33 -12.21 -9.20 8.54
CA GLY A 33 -12.71 -10.51 8.10
C GLY A 33 -14.22 -10.55 7.77
N SER A 34 -14.90 -9.40 7.78
CA SER A 34 -16.28 -9.26 7.30
C SER A 34 -16.36 -8.23 6.18
N ALA A 35 -17.11 -8.56 5.12
CA ALA A 35 -17.42 -7.59 4.07
C ALA A 35 -18.51 -6.66 4.61
N ILE A 36 -18.15 -5.42 4.95
CA ILE A 36 -19.08 -4.34 5.19
C ILE A 36 -19.51 -3.82 3.82
N VAL A 37 -20.78 -4.08 3.48
CA VAL A 37 -21.40 -3.57 2.27
C VAL A 37 -22.27 -2.39 2.65
N THR A 38 -21.92 -1.20 2.20
CA THR A 38 -22.76 -0.01 2.34
C THR A 38 -23.41 0.32 1.00
N GLY A 39 -24.58 0.98 1.04
CA GLY A 39 -25.39 1.26 -0.16
C GLY A 39 -26.53 0.26 -0.39
N PRO A 40 -27.29 0.40 -1.49
CA PRO A 40 -28.60 -0.21 -1.62
C PRO A 40 -28.53 -1.71 -1.87
N ILE A 41 -29.21 -2.46 -1.00
CA ILE A 41 -29.53 -3.88 -1.14
C ILE A 41 -30.74 -4.08 -2.09
N GLN A 42 -31.56 -3.03 -2.26
CA GLN A 42 -32.77 -3.01 -3.07
C GLN A 42 -32.46 -2.67 -4.55
N PRO A 43 -33.35 -3.02 -5.51
CA PRO A 43 -33.20 -2.56 -6.89
C PRO A 43 -33.20 -1.03 -6.95
N LEU A 44 -32.20 -0.46 -7.61
CA LEU A 44 -32.03 0.98 -7.75
C LEU A 44 -33.30 1.65 -8.27
N THR A 45 -33.64 2.81 -7.70
CA THR A 45 -34.63 3.72 -8.26
C THR A 45 -34.27 4.14 -9.68
N PRO A 46 -35.21 4.70 -10.47
CA PRO A 46 -34.88 5.29 -11.78
C PRO A 46 -33.72 6.28 -11.71
N THR A 47 -33.66 7.11 -10.66
CA THR A 47 -32.58 8.07 -10.41
C THR A 47 -31.25 7.37 -10.13
N GLY A 48 -31.23 6.37 -9.24
CA GLY A 48 -30.03 5.58 -8.96
C GLY A 48 -29.51 4.82 -10.18
N LYS A 49 -30.42 4.29 -11.03
CA LYS A 49 -30.04 3.67 -12.32
C LYS A 49 -29.39 4.67 -13.27
N ALA A 50 -29.95 5.89 -13.36
CA ALA A 50 -29.40 6.94 -14.20
C ALA A 50 -28.01 7.37 -13.71
N LEU A 51 -27.82 7.55 -12.39
CA LEU A 51 -26.51 7.91 -11.80
C LEU A 51 -25.47 6.81 -12.00
N LYS A 52 -25.89 5.54 -11.84
CA LYS A 52 -25.05 4.40 -12.18
C LYS A 52 -24.64 4.43 -13.65
N GLN A 53 -25.57 4.70 -14.55
CA GLN A 53 -25.27 4.79 -15.98
C GLN A 53 -24.30 5.94 -16.29
N LEU A 54 -24.46 7.10 -15.65
CA LEU A 54 -23.50 8.21 -15.78
C LEU A 54 -22.09 7.84 -15.32
N SER A 55 -21.95 7.11 -14.21
CA SER A 55 -20.64 6.64 -13.76
C SER A 55 -19.98 5.72 -14.79
N ILE A 56 -20.75 4.87 -15.46
CA ILE A 56 -20.28 3.99 -16.55
C ILE A 56 -19.87 4.82 -17.77
N GLU A 57 -20.67 5.81 -18.16
CA GLU A 57 -20.35 6.68 -19.28
C GLU A 57 -19.02 7.40 -19.05
N LEU A 58 -18.79 7.96 -17.86
CA LEU A 58 -17.54 8.63 -17.54
C LEU A 58 -16.34 7.66 -17.55
N GLU A 59 -16.51 6.46 -17.00
CA GLU A 59 -15.48 5.40 -17.05
C GLU A 59 -15.11 5.06 -18.49
N ILE A 60 -16.10 4.81 -19.36
CA ILE A 60 -15.87 4.52 -20.79
C ILE A 60 -15.12 5.68 -21.46
N LEU A 61 -15.53 6.93 -21.19
CA LEU A 61 -14.86 8.11 -21.77
C LEU A 61 -13.38 8.18 -21.37
N VAL A 62 -13.06 7.81 -20.13
CA VAL A 62 -11.68 7.72 -19.62
C VAL A 62 -10.95 6.51 -20.20
N GLU A 63 -11.62 5.36 -20.32
CA GLU A 63 -11.10 4.13 -20.92
C GLU A 63 -10.69 4.32 -22.39
N ASP A 64 -11.50 5.03 -23.16
CA ASP A 64 -11.24 5.38 -24.56
C ASP A 64 -10.13 6.44 -24.73
N ASN A 65 -9.53 6.89 -23.62
CA ASN A 65 -8.41 7.85 -23.59
C ASN A 65 -8.72 9.18 -24.30
N LEU A 66 -9.94 9.70 -24.09
CA LEU A 66 -10.42 10.91 -24.77
C LEU A 66 -9.77 12.19 -24.23
N SER A 67 -9.94 13.29 -24.96
CA SER A 67 -9.33 14.59 -24.61
C SER A 67 -9.84 15.16 -23.28
N LEU A 68 -9.03 15.98 -22.60
CA LEU A 68 -9.46 16.70 -21.40
C LEU A 68 -10.73 17.53 -21.65
N ALA A 69 -10.83 18.18 -22.82
CA ALA A 69 -12.00 18.96 -23.22
C ALA A 69 -13.28 18.11 -23.28
N THR A 70 -13.18 16.85 -23.70
CA THR A 70 -14.33 15.93 -23.72
C THR A 70 -14.80 15.61 -22.29
N VAL A 71 -13.88 15.36 -21.37
CA VAL A 71 -14.20 15.11 -19.95
C VAL A 71 -14.79 16.37 -19.29
N GLN A 72 -14.23 17.55 -19.59
CA GLN A 72 -14.75 18.84 -19.13
C GLN A 72 -16.18 19.06 -19.58
N ASN A 73 -16.43 18.98 -20.90
CA ASN A 73 -17.77 19.12 -21.48
C ASN A 73 -18.77 18.11 -20.90
N PHE A 74 -18.32 16.88 -20.60
CA PHE A 74 -19.17 15.88 -19.96
C PHE A 74 -19.59 16.33 -18.56
N LEU A 75 -18.64 16.75 -17.72
CA LEU A 75 -18.85 17.10 -16.31
C LEU A 75 -19.53 18.46 -16.11
N ASP A 76 -19.32 19.43 -17.00
CA ASP A 76 -19.92 20.77 -16.92
C ASP A 76 -21.45 20.74 -16.93
N ARG A 77 -22.05 19.72 -17.56
CA ARG A 77 -23.51 19.49 -17.59
C ARG A 77 -24.12 19.25 -16.22
N TYR A 78 -23.32 18.86 -15.24
CA TYR A 78 -23.76 18.50 -13.89
C TYR A 78 -23.27 19.48 -12.83
N LYS A 79 -22.72 20.63 -13.25
CA LYS A 79 -22.34 21.70 -12.34
C LYS A 79 -23.56 22.50 -11.90
N ILE A 80 -23.57 22.83 -10.62
CA ILE A 80 -24.54 23.73 -9.99
C ILE A 80 -23.79 24.95 -9.42
N PRO A 81 -24.43 26.13 -9.34
CA PRO A 81 -23.87 27.27 -8.63
C PRO A 81 -23.56 26.93 -7.17
N TYR A 82 -22.39 27.33 -6.68
CA TYR A 82 -21.91 27.03 -5.33
C TYR A 82 -21.50 28.33 -4.62
N GLY A 83 -22.11 28.59 -3.45
CA GLY A 83 -21.87 29.78 -2.63
C GLY A 83 -22.87 30.93 -2.87
N SER A 84 -22.98 31.83 -1.88
CA SER A 84 -23.88 33.00 -1.89
C SER A 84 -23.18 34.32 -2.26
N GLY A 85 -21.97 34.24 -2.82
CA GLY A 85 -21.08 35.39 -3.11
C GLY A 85 -21.11 35.85 -4.56
N THR A 86 -20.46 36.98 -4.83
CA THR A 86 -20.40 37.71 -6.11
C THR A 86 -19.51 37.09 -7.19
N GLU A 87 -18.87 35.96 -6.91
CA GLU A 87 -18.15 35.17 -7.92
C GLU A 87 -18.95 33.91 -8.22
N GLU A 88 -19.23 33.69 -9.51
CA GLU A 88 -19.97 32.54 -10.05
C GLU A 88 -19.17 31.23 -9.92
N ALA A 89 -18.83 30.83 -8.70
CA ALA A 89 -18.23 29.53 -8.46
C ALA A 89 -19.29 28.45 -8.76
N SER A 90 -18.92 27.45 -9.56
CA SER A 90 -19.77 26.30 -9.86
C SER A 90 -19.04 25.01 -9.52
N ALA A 91 -19.77 24.04 -8.99
CA ALA A 91 -19.23 22.75 -8.57
C ALA A 91 -20.14 21.62 -9.06
N ILE A 92 -19.57 20.43 -9.30
CA ILE A 92 -20.37 19.26 -9.65
C ILE A 92 -21.35 18.97 -8.52
N HIS A 93 -22.61 18.70 -8.86
CA HIS A 93 -23.63 18.36 -7.87
C HIS A 93 -23.11 17.23 -6.94
N PRO A 94 -23.14 17.38 -5.60
CA PRO A 94 -22.47 16.45 -4.67
C PRO A 94 -22.89 14.98 -4.84
N LEU A 95 -24.18 14.77 -5.09
CA LEU A 95 -24.74 13.44 -5.33
C LEU A 95 -24.27 12.80 -6.64
N VAL A 96 -24.09 13.60 -7.69
CA VAL A 96 -23.51 13.11 -8.94
C VAL A 96 -22.05 12.76 -8.69
N LEU A 97 -21.31 13.63 -8.00
CA LEU A 97 -19.90 13.44 -7.67
C LEU A 97 -19.64 12.17 -6.84
N GLU A 98 -20.50 11.83 -5.88
CA GLU A 98 -20.43 10.58 -5.10
C GLU A 98 -20.46 9.35 -6.02
N TRP A 99 -21.38 9.32 -6.98
CA TRP A 99 -21.50 8.21 -7.94
C TRP A 99 -20.36 8.15 -8.94
N LEU A 100 -19.87 9.31 -9.41
CA LEU A 100 -18.75 9.37 -10.34
C LEU A 100 -17.43 8.94 -9.67
N SER A 101 -17.24 9.25 -8.38
CA SER A 101 -16.01 8.93 -7.64
C SER A 101 -15.89 7.44 -7.27
N HIS A 102 -16.99 6.67 -7.35
CA HIS A 102 -17.01 5.27 -6.93
C HIS A 102 -16.20 4.32 -7.83
N ARG A 103 -15.97 4.63 -9.11
CA ARG A 103 -15.44 3.68 -10.11
C ARG A 103 -13.92 3.70 -10.30
N GLU A 104 -13.15 3.93 -9.23
CA GLU A 104 -11.67 3.96 -9.30
C GLU A 104 -11.13 4.90 -10.40
N ILE A 105 -11.87 5.94 -10.77
CA ILE A 105 -11.60 6.63 -12.04
C ILE A 105 -10.23 7.32 -12.07
N LEU A 106 -9.77 7.77 -10.90
CA LEU A 106 -8.44 8.35 -10.71
C LEU A 106 -7.32 7.35 -11.02
N LYS A 107 -7.50 6.07 -10.67
CA LYS A 107 -6.54 5.02 -11.02
C LYS A 107 -6.50 4.80 -12.53
N ILE A 108 -7.66 4.69 -13.18
CA ILE A 108 -7.74 4.43 -14.63
C ILE A 108 -7.06 5.56 -15.43
N VAL A 109 -7.30 6.83 -15.09
CA VAL A 109 -6.63 7.95 -15.79
C VAL A 109 -5.11 7.94 -15.59
N LEU A 110 -4.64 7.58 -14.39
CA LEU A 110 -3.20 7.52 -14.07
C LEU A 110 -2.51 6.34 -14.76
N GLU A 111 -3.16 5.18 -14.85
CA GLU A 111 -2.66 4.02 -15.60
C GLU A 111 -2.47 4.34 -17.09
N LYS A 112 -3.29 5.26 -17.63
CA LYS A 112 -3.16 5.81 -18.99
C LYS A 112 -2.21 6.99 -19.11
N ASN A 113 -1.53 7.37 -18.03
CA ASN A 113 -0.63 8.53 -17.94
C ASN A 113 -1.32 9.86 -18.30
N ARG A 114 -2.61 10.02 -17.95
CA ARG A 114 -3.40 11.24 -18.14
C ARG A 114 -3.44 12.08 -16.88
N GLU A 115 -2.28 12.58 -16.48
CA GLU A 115 -2.13 13.46 -15.31
C GLU A 115 -2.95 14.75 -15.43
N ASP A 116 -3.15 15.24 -16.65
CA ASP A 116 -4.01 16.38 -16.96
C ASP A 116 -5.47 16.15 -16.54
N ILE A 117 -6.02 14.98 -16.87
CA ILE A 117 -7.37 14.58 -16.46
C ILE A 117 -7.40 14.30 -14.96
N ALA A 118 -6.41 13.58 -14.42
CA ALA A 118 -6.34 13.28 -12.99
C ALA A 118 -6.36 14.56 -12.14
N ARG A 119 -5.54 15.55 -12.50
CA ARG A 119 -5.51 16.88 -11.87
C ARG A 119 -6.86 17.56 -11.94
N TYR A 120 -7.47 17.59 -13.13
CA TYR A 120 -8.78 18.19 -13.32
C TYR A 120 -9.85 17.53 -12.43
N LEU A 121 -9.92 16.19 -12.40
CA LEU A 121 -10.88 15.45 -11.59
C LEU A 121 -10.69 15.74 -10.09
N ILE A 122 -9.44 15.75 -9.62
CA ILE A 122 -9.12 16.15 -8.24
C ILE A 122 -9.67 17.55 -7.99
N ASP A 123 -9.36 18.54 -8.83
CA ASP A 123 -9.82 19.93 -8.65
C ASP A 123 -11.35 20.07 -8.73
N GLN A 124 -12.05 19.18 -9.43
CA GLN A 124 -13.52 19.10 -9.43
C GLN A 124 -14.13 18.44 -8.18
N GLY A 125 -13.31 17.99 -7.22
CA GLY A 125 -13.75 17.46 -5.93
C GLY A 125 -13.89 15.94 -5.89
N PHE A 126 -13.41 15.20 -6.89
CA PHE A 126 -13.42 13.74 -6.84
C PHE A 126 -12.63 13.24 -5.62
N SER A 127 -13.18 12.25 -4.92
CA SER A 127 -12.52 11.68 -3.74
C SER A 127 -11.29 10.86 -4.14
N VAL A 128 -10.26 10.93 -3.30
CA VAL A 128 -9.03 10.14 -3.47
C VAL A 128 -9.11 8.95 -2.51
N ASN A 129 -9.11 7.74 -3.06
CA ASN A 129 -9.11 6.49 -2.29
C ASN A 129 -7.72 5.83 -2.30
N GLY A 130 -7.58 4.70 -1.60
CA GLY A 130 -6.32 3.95 -1.48
C GLY A 130 -5.70 3.58 -2.83
N ASP A 131 -6.49 3.08 -3.78
CA ASP A 131 -6.00 2.73 -5.12
C ASP A 131 -5.55 3.95 -5.91
N GLY A 132 -6.32 5.04 -5.84
CA GLY A 132 -5.99 6.31 -6.48
C GLY A 132 -4.67 6.89 -5.96
N ILE A 133 -4.50 7.00 -4.64
CA ILE A 133 -3.25 7.53 -4.07
C ILE A 133 -2.06 6.60 -4.33
N HIS A 134 -2.28 5.28 -4.32
CA HIS A 134 -1.23 4.30 -4.58
C HIS A 134 -0.70 4.43 -6.01
N GLU A 135 -1.58 4.63 -6.99
CA GLU A 135 -1.17 4.86 -8.37
C GLU A 135 -0.53 6.23 -8.56
N MET A 136 -1.02 7.28 -7.87
CA MET A 136 -0.37 8.61 -7.86
C MET A 136 1.08 8.53 -7.37
N CYS A 137 1.36 7.74 -6.32
CA CYS A 137 2.72 7.60 -5.79
C CYS A 137 3.70 7.01 -6.81
N LYS A 138 3.23 6.15 -7.72
CA LYS A 138 4.07 5.55 -8.77
C LYS A 138 4.27 6.45 -9.98
N LYS A 139 3.22 7.23 -10.33
CA LYS A 139 3.13 7.92 -11.63
C LYS A 139 3.34 9.43 -11.54
N SER A 140 2.86 10.06 -10.47
CA SER A 140 2.76 11.52 -10.36
C SER A 140 2.97 12.00 -8.92
N PRO A 141 4.21 12.06 -8.42
CA PRO A 141 4.54 12.60 -7.10
C PRO A 141 3.99 14.02 -6.87
N GLU A 142 3.90 14.85 -7.92
CA GLU A 142 3.34 16.20 -7.86
C GLU A 142 1.85 16.20 -7.49
N LEU A 143 1.07 15.22 -7.98
CA LEU A 143 -0.32 15.06 -7.57
C LEU A 143 -0.45 14.63 -6.11
N VAL A 144 0.49 13.83 -5.61
CA VAL A 144 0.52 13.46 -4.19
C VAL A 144 0.72 14.71 -3.31
N LYS A 145 1.62 15.64 -3.70
CA LYS A 145 1.77 16.93 -3.01
C LYS A 145 0.48 17.73 -3.05
N GLN A 146 -0.14 17.85 -4.23
CA GLN A 146 -1.39 18.59 -4.42
C GLN A 146 -2.52 18.05 -3.52
N VAL A 147 -2.73 16.74 -3.44
CA VAL A 147 -3.82 16.18 -2.63
C VAL A 147 -3.58 16.31 -1.13
N ILE A 148 -2.31 16.29 -0.67
CA ILE A 148 -1.95 16.58 0.72
C ILE A 148 -2.22 18.05 1.05
N GLU A 149 -1.76 18.97 0.19
CA GLU A 149 -1.94 20.41 0.38
C GLU A 149 -3.41 20.84 0.35
N GLN A 150 -4.23 20.18 -0.47
CA GLN A 150 -5.68 20.40 -0.52
C GLN A 150 -6.44 19.70 0.62
N GLY A 151 -5.76 18.95 1.50
CA GLY A 151 -6.39 18.20 2.60
C GLY A 151 -7.29 17.04 2.13
N LYS A 152 -7.10 16.55 0.89
CA LYS A 152 -7.89 15.45 0.30
C LYS A 152 -7.36 14.07 0.67
N TRP A 153 -6.15 14.00 1.22
CA TRP A 153 -5.54 12.79 1.72
C TRP A 153 -4.81 13.06 3.03
N ASP A 154 -5.06 12.26 4.06
CA ASP A 154 -4.29 12.32 5.31
C ASP A 154 -2.93 11.64 5.09
N ILE A 155 -1.84 12.39 5.24
CA ILE A 155 -0.47 11.91 5.06
C ILE A 155 -0.14 10.67 5.91
N ASN A 156 -0.84 10.48 7.03
CA ASN A 156 -0.63 9.40 7.98
C ASN A 156 -1.65 8.27 7.90
N GLN A 157 -2.68 8.37 7.06
CA GLN A 157 -3.63 7.26 6.91
C GLN A 157 -3.01 6.11 6.08
N PRO A 158 -3.28 4.84 6.42
CA PRO A 158 -2.86 3.72 5.60
C PRO A 158 -3.46 3.78 4.20
N ILE A 159 -2.71 3.33 3.19
CA ILE A 159 -3.23 3.22 1.82
C ILE A 159 -4.27 2.11 1.73
N SER A 160 -4.02 0.97 2.39
CA SER A 160 -4.92 -0.17 2.39
C SER A 160 -4.69 -1.06 3.61
N GLU A 161 -5.41 -2.18 3.68
CA GLU A 161 -5.22 -3.19 4.72
C GLU A 161 -3.76 -3.66 4.82
N THR A 162 -3.05 -3.77 3.69
CA THR A 162 -1.70 -4.33 3.60
C THR A 162 -0.63 -3.29 3.25
N LEU A 163 -1.02 -2.09 2.80
CA LEU A 163 -0.09 -1.03 2.44
C LEU A 163 -0.03 0.04 3.55
N PRO A 164 1.18 0.34 4.09
CA PRO A 164 1.36 1.42 5.05
C PRO A 164 1.04 2.81 4.45
N PRO A 165 1.08 3.88 5.26
CA PRO A 165 0.94 5.25 4.77
C PRO A 165 1.95 5.61 3.66
N ILE A 166 1.63 6.70 2.93
CA ILE A 166 2.28 7.06 1.67
C ILE A 166 3.81 7.26 1.75
N LEU A 167 4.38 7.49 2.94
CA LEU A 167 5.83 7.52 3.15
C LEU A 167 6.53 6.23 2.65
N ALA A 168 5.88 5.07 2.79
CA ALA A 168 6.41 3.79 2.31
C ALA A 168 6.41 3.64 0.77
N SER A 169 5.71 4.51 0.04
CA SER A 169 5.50 4.39 -1.41
C SER A 169 6.59 5.05 -2.25
N PHE A 170 7.61 5.65 -1.62
CA PHE A 170 8.69 6.35 -2.29
C PHE A 170 10.08 5.74 -2.01
N PRO A 171 10.29 4.44 -2.23
CA PRO A 171 11.51 3.73 -1.84
C PRO A 171 12.79 4.30 -2.49
N THR A 172 12.66 4.93 -3.66
CA THR A 172 13.80 5.43 -4.44
C THR A 172 13.76 6.94 -4.65
N ASN A 173 12.93 7.68 -3.91
CA ASN A 173 12.74 9.12 -4.09
C ASN A 173 13.00 9.88 -2.75
N PRO A 174 14.28 10.17 -2.43
CA PRO A 174 14.67 10.90 -1.22
C PRO A 174 14.04 12.27 -1.08
N GLU A 175 13.81 12.98 -2.19
CA GLU A 175 13.21 14.32 -2.21
C GLU A 175 11.76 14.28 -1.74
N MET A 176 11.00 13.29 -2.21
CA MET A 176 9.62 13.09 -1.79
C MET A 176 9.55 12.63 -0.32
N ILE A 177 10.46 11.76 0.12
CA ILE A 177 10.55 11.36 1.52
C ILE A 177 10.80 12.58 2.42
N GLN A 178 11.75 13.45 2.06
CA GLN A 178 12.00 14.69 2.80
C GLN A 178 10.76 15.60 2.84
N TYR A 179 10.11 15.79 1.69
CA TYR A 179 8.86 16.56 1.64
C TYR A 179 7.81 16.00 2.60
N LEU A 180 7.54 14.69 2.53
CA LEU A 180 6.54 14.06 3.39
C LEU A 180 6.89 14.18 4.89
N LEU A 181 8.15 13.97 5.26
CA LEU A 181 8.61 14.12 6.64
C LEU A 181 8.46 15.57 7.15
N VAL A 182 8.83 16.57 6.33
CA VAL A 182 8.65 17.99 6.67
C VAL A 182 7.17 18.35 6.83
N HIS A 183 6.29 17.69 6.07
CA HIS A 183 4.84 17.87 6.14
C HIS A 183 4.15 16.95 7.18
N GLY A 184 4.90 16.32 8.09
CA GLY A 184 4.36 15.62 9.25
C GLY A 184 4.04 14.14 9.07
N ALA A 185 4.61 13.49 8.05
CA ALA A 185 4.55 12.04 7.92
C ALA A 185 5.24 11.36 9.11
N ASN A 186 4.54 10.42 9.77
CA ASN A 186 5.06 9.64 10.89
C ASN A 186 5.63 8.30 10.38
N PRO A 187 6.95 8.07 10.49
CA PRO A 187 7.60 6.86 9.99
C PRO A 187 7.32 5.59 10.81
N ASN A 188 6.70 5.71 11.98
CA ASN A 188 6.40 4.58 12.86
C ASN A 188 5.06 3.90 12.57
N LEU A 189 4.35 4.34 11.52
CA LEU A 189 3.03 3.82 11.20
C LEU A 189 3.07 2.53 10.38
N ALA A 190 1.91 1.89 10.30
CA ALA A 190 1.71 0.60 9.66
C ALA A 190 0.43 0.58 8.80
N SER A 191 0.28 -0.47 8.01
CA SER A 191 -0.96 -0.79 7.29
C SER A 191 -2.14 -0.97 8.24
N SER A 192 -3.38 -0.90 7.76
CA SER A 192 -4.55 -0.93 8.66
C SER A 192 -4.67 -2.20 9.51
N ASN A 193 -4.15 -3.33 9.03
CA ASN A 193 -4.09 -4.57 9.84
C ASN A 193 -2.87 -4.66 10.78
N GLY A 194 -2.00 -3.64 10.80
CA GLY A 194 -0.78 -3.57 11.61
C GLY A 194 0.39 -4.44 11.10
N ASN A 195 0.17 -5.30 10.10
CA ASN A 195 1.13 -6.34 9.70
C ASN A 195 2.34 -5.79 8.94
N TYR A 196 2.22 -4.67 8.25
CA TYR A 196 3.32 -4.07 7.50
C TYR A 196 3.59 -2.67 8.02
N THR A 197 4.77 -2.45 8.61
CA THR A 197 5.20 -1.09 8.97
C THR A 197 5.79 -0.39 7.75
N ILE A 198 5.93 0.94 7.80
CA ILE A 198 6.66 1.69 6.77
C ILE A 198 8.06 1.10 6.56
N PHE A 199 8.78 0.75 7.64
CA PHE A 199 10.10 0.14 7.56
C PHE A 199 10.11 -1.25 6.91
N HIS A 200 9.03 -2.05 6.99
CA HIS A 200 8.96 -3.33 6.29
C HIS A 200 8.94 -3.17 4.77
N SER A 201 8.21 -2.16 4.29
CA SER A 201 8.16 -1.85 2.86
C SER A 201 9.49 -1.24 2.41
N LEU A 202 10.04 -0.30 3.18
CA LEU A 202 11.29 0.36 2.80
C LEU A 202 12.48 -0.60 2.87
N SER A 203 12.54 -1.53 3.83
CA SER A 203 13.65 -2.49 3.90
C SER A 203 13.73 -3.42 2.68
N GLN A 204 12.60 -3.65 2.00
CA GLN A 204 12.53 -4.48 0.78
C GLN A 204 12.93 -3.72 -0.49
N TYR A 205 12.51 -2.46 -0.60
CA TYR A 205 12.50 -1.76 -1.89
C TYR A 205 13.35 -0.49 -1.90
N ALA A 206 13.68 0.06 -0.73
CA ALA A 206 14.28 1.38 -0.64
C ALA A 206 15.78 1.41 -0.91
N THR A 207 16.24 2.58 -1.35
CA THR A 207 17.66 2.91 -1.39
C THR A 207 18.18 3.21 0.02
N ILE A 208 19.49 3.07 0.22
CA ILE A 208 20.15 3.49 1.48
C ILE A 208 19.89 4.97 1.79
N ALA A 209 19.81 5.84 0.77
CA ALA A 209 19.51 7.26 0.96
C ALA A 209 18.12 7.47 1.60
N VAL A 210 17.09 6.77 1.11
CA VAL A 210 15.75 6.82 1.71
C VAL A 210 15.74 6.22 3.11
N LEU A 211 16.37 5.06 3.32
CA LEU A 211 16.47 4.45 4.65
C LEU A 211 17.18 5.37 5.66
N THR A 212 18.24 6.05 5.23
CA THR A 212 18.99 7.00 6.07
C THR A 212 18.10 8.16 6.52
N LEU A 213 17.30 8.73 5.61
CA LEU A 213 16.38 9.83 5.94
C LEU A 213 15.30 9.39 6.94
N VAL A 214 14.63 8.27 6.66
CA VAL A 214 13.53 7.78 7.49
C VAL A 214 14.02 7.32 8.86
N LEU A 215 15.20 6.67 8.93
CA LEU A 215 15.80 6.26 10.19
C LEU A 215 16.33 7.45 11.00
N SER A 216 16.84 8.49 10.35
CA SER A 216 17.21 9.73 11.05
C SER A 216 16.00 10.40 11.71
N ALA A 217 14.83 10.33 11.07
CA ALA A 217 13.58 10.82 11.63
C ALA A 217 13.02 9.91 12.75
N SER A 218 13.40 8.63 12.79
CA SER A 218 12.94 7.69 13.82
C SER A 218 13.95 6.57 14.12
N PRO A 219 14.99 6.86 14.92
CA PRO A 219 16.11 5.93 15.15
C PRO A 219 15.70 4.63 15.85
N ALA A 220 14.64 4.67 16.68
CA ALA A 220 14.19 3.52 17.45
C ALA A 220 13.33 2.53 16.65
N SER A 221 12.94 2.87 15.40
CA SER A 221 11.96 2.10 14.64
C SER A 221 12.39 0.68 14.28
N ILE A 222 13.70 0.41 14.25
CA ILE A 222 14.24 -0.91 13.86
C ILE A 222 14.91 -1.65 15.01
N LEU A 223 14.95 -1.05 16.21
CA LEU A 223 15.62 -1.62 17.37
C LEU A 223 14.84 -2.81 17.95
N PRO A 224 15.50 -3.67 18.77
CA PRO A 224 14.81 -4.75 19.44
C PRO A 224 13.57 -4.29 20.22
N GLY A 225 12.46 -5.00 20.03
CA GLY A 225 11.18 -4.67 20.65
C GLY A 225 10.32 -3.67 19.88
N SER A 226 10.81 -3.07 18.79
CA SER A 226 10.00 -2.25 17.91
C SER A 226 9.03 -3.12 17.07
N PRO A 227 7.91 -2.55 16.57
CA PRO A 227 7.03 -3.21 15.62
C PRO A 227 7.69 -3.57 14.28
N SER A 228 8.91 -3.08 14.03
CA SER A 228 9.70 -3.35 12.83
C SER A 228 11.02 -4.06 13.15
N ALA A 229 11.14 -4.72 14.31
CA ALA A 229 12.37 -5.40 14.69
C ALA A 229 12.76 -6.53 13.69
N ASP A 230 11.81 -7.08 12.93
CA ASP A 230 12.02 -8.10 11.90
C ASP A 230 12.36 -7.53 10.51
N VAL A 231 12.77 -6.26 10.39
CA VAL A 231 13.14 -5.62 9.11
C VAL A 231 14.25 -6.35 8.34
N VAL A 232 15.16 -7.05 9.03
CA VAL A 232 16.22 -7.86 8.42
C VAL A 232 15.64 -9.01 7.62
N PHE A 233 14.60 -9.68 8.14
CA PHE A 233 13.87 -10.71 7.40
C PHE A 233 13.22 -10.12 6.15
N HIS A 234 12.51 -9.00 6.28
CA HIS A 234 11.88 -8.33 5.14
C HIS A 234 12.89 -7.90 4.07
N ALA A 235 14.05 -7.36 4.46
CA ALA A 235 15.12 -7.04 3.50
C ALA A 235 15.64 -8.28 2.76
N ALA A 236 15.74 -9.43 3.45
CA ALA A 236 16.14 -10.69 2.83
C ALA A 236 15.11 -11.19 1.80
N THR A 237 13.82 -10.88 1.97
CA THR A 237 12.75 -11.25 1.03
C THR A 237 12.59 -10.31 -0.16
N ALA A 238 13.43 -9.28 -0.29
CA ALA A 238 13.41 -8.42 -1.46
C ALA A 238 13.57 -9.24 -2.76
N HIS A 239 12.79 -8.88 -3.79
CA HIS A 239 12.82 -9.58 -5.08
C HIS A 239 14.24 -9.56 -5.68
N THR A 240 14.62 -10.69 -6.26
CA THR A 240 16.00 -11.12 -6.60
C THR A 240 16.75 -10.29 -7.63
N HIS A 241 16.12 -9.25 -8.20
CA HIS A 241 16.75 -8.40 -9.22
C HIS A 241 17.63 -7.29 -8.65
N ARG A 242 17.65 -7.12 -7.33
CA ARG A 242 18.41 -6.09 -6.63
C ARG A 242 19.75 -6.62 -6.11
N LYS A 243 20.85 -6.12 -6.66
CA LYS A 243 22.23 -6.45 -6.23
C LYS A 243 22.61 -5.82 -4.88
N ASP A 244 21.81 -4.87 -4.37
CA ASP A 244 22.08 -4.11 -3.14
C ASP A 244 21.46 -4.72 -1.88
N ARG A 245 20.87 -5.92 -1.94
CA ARG A 245 20.22 -6.56 -0.78
C ARG A 245 21.15 -6.71 0.43
N ILE A 246 22.37 -7.19 0.19
CA ILE A 246 23.38 -7.32 1.25
C ILE A 246 23.76 -5.95 1.81
N ASP A 247 23.87 -4.92 0.97
CA ASP A 247 24.18 -3.56 1.42
C ASP A 247 23.06 -2.97 2.29
N ILE A 248 21.80 -3.22 1.92
CA ILE A 248 20.63 -2.82 2.72
C ILE A 248 20.61 -3.55 4.07
N ILE A 249 20.83 -4.87 4.08
CA ILE A 249 20.88 -5.64 5.32
C ILE A 249 22.05 -5.17 6.18
N LYS A 250 23.23 -4.97 5.58
CA LYS A 250 24.40 -4.40 6.25
C LYS A 250 24.06 -3.07 6.91
N PHE A 251 23.43 -2.15 6.18
CA PHE A 251 22.99 -0.87 6.72
C PHE A 251 22.05 -1.04 7.92
N LEU A 252 21.04 -1.93 7.83
CA LEU A 252 20.10 -2.17 8.92
C LEU A 252 20.80 -2.74 10.18
N LEU A 253 21.70 -3.71 10.00
CA LEU A 253 22.47 -4.32 11.10
C LEU A 253 23.41 -3.29 11.76
N ASP A 254 24.09 -2.46 10.96
CA ASP A 254 24.98 -1.41 11.45
C ASP A 254 24.22 -0.33 12.24
N ASN A 255 22.90 -0.24 12.06
CA ASN A 255 22.01 0.63 12.81
C ASN A 255 21.20 -0.08 13.91
N GLY A 256 21.62 -1.29 14.31
CA GLY A 256 21.08 -1.99 15.48
C GLY A 256 19.82 -2.83 15.23
N ALA A 257 19.47 -3.10 13.97
CA ALA A 257 18.41 -4.07 13.68
C ALA A 257 18.84 -5.47 14.15
N PRO A 258 17.99 -6.21 14.87
CA PRO A 258 18.33 -7.55 15.35
C PRO A 258 18.33 -8.58 14.20
N ILE A 259 19.42 -9.33 14.09
CA ILE A 259 19.68 -10.27 12.98
C ILE A 259 18.76 -11.50 12.98
N ASP A 260 18.38 -11.98 14.16
CA ASP A 260 17.64 -13.24 14.34
C ASP A 260 16.16 -13.06 14.68
N MET A 261 15.58 -11.92 14.34
CA MET A 261 14.13 -11.75 14.48
C MET A 261 13.39 -12.62 13.48
N VAL A 262 12.33 -13.25 13.98
CA VAL A 262 11.45 -14.10 13.20
C VAL A 262 10.35 -13.24 12.58
N ALA A 263 10.00 -13.52 11.33
CA ALA A 263 8.90 -12.83 10.65
C ALA A 263 7.64 -12.75 11.53
N GLY A 264 7.21 -11.53 11.82
CA GLY A 264 6.03 -11.20 12.61
C GLY A 264 6.15 -11.35 14.13
N CYS A 265 7.29 -11.78 14.70
CA CYS A 265 7.44 -11.80 16.15
C CYS A 265 7.57 -10.35 16.68
N GLY A 266 6.46 -9.81 17.19
CA GLY A 266 6.35 -8.41 17.65
C GLY A 266 4.95 -7.81 17.45
N LYS A 267 4.10 -8.46 16.65
CA LYS A 267 2.76 -7.95 16.28
C LYS A 267 1.59 -8.82 16.79
N TYR A 268 1.90 -9.98 17.36
CA TYR A 268 0.91 -11.02 17.62
C TYR A 268 0.53 -11.12 19.09
N GLU A 269 -0.12 -10.10 19.64
CA GLU A 269 -0.89 -10.25 20.89
C GLU A 269 -2.03 -11.26 20.71
N ASN A 270 -2.48 -11.50 19.48
CA ASN A 270 -3.48 -12.53 19.13
C ASN A 270 -2.90 -13.60 18.20
N GLN A 271 -2.09 -14.51 18.77
CA GLN A 271 -1.50 -15.65 18.05
C GLN A 271 -2.57 -16.48 17.31
N ALA A 272 -3.78 -16.60 17.86
CA ALA A 272 -4.88 -17.39 17.29
C ALA A 272 -5.32 -16.94 15.88
N LYS A 273 -5.28 -15.63 15.58
CA LYS A 273 -5.72 -15.07 14.29
C LYS A 273 -4.76 -15.41 13.14
N TYR A 274 -3.48 -15.61 13.45
CA TYR A 274 -2.41 -15.77 12.45
C TYR A 274 -1.78 -17.16 12.48
N LEU A 275 -2.35 -18.11 13.24
CA LEU A 275 -1.92 -19.51 13.29
C LEU A 275 -1.79 -20.11 11.88
N VAL A 276 -2.75 -19.87 10.99
CA VAL A 276 -2.74 -20.44 9.64
C VAL A 276 -1.57 -19.90 8.81
N GLN A 277 -1.25 -18.61 8.90
CA GLN A 277 -0.13 -18.00 8.17
C GLN A 277 1.23 -18.38 8.77
N LEU A 278 1.33 -18.38 10.10
CA LEU A 278 2.50 -18.88 10.81
C LEU A 278 2.75 -20.35 10.49
N TRP A 279 1.69 -21.15 10.35
CA TRP A 279 1.83 -22.56 10.01
C TRP A 279 2.21 -22.79 8.55
N ALA A 280 1.61 -22.03 7.63
CA ALA A 280 1.86 -22.16 6.20
C ALA A 280 3.26 -21.62 5.79
N MET A 281 3.62 -20.43 6.25
CA MET A 281 4.86 -19.74 5.84
C MET A 281 6.05 -20.03 6.76
N GLY A 282 5.77 -20.39 8.01
CA GLY A 282 6.74 -20.77 9.01
C GLY A 282 7.36 -19.62 9.80
N ARG A 283 7.96 -19.98 10.94
CA ARG A 283 8.75 -19.08 11.78
C ARG A 283 10.17 -18.95 11.22
N LYS A 284 10.39 -17.99 10.32
CA LYS A 284 11.68 -17.81 9.64
C LYS A 284 12.41 -16.55 10.09
N THR A 285 13.72 -16.68 10.29
CA THR A 285 14.66 -15.55 10.30
C THR A 285 15.15 -15.27 8.88
N ALA A 286 15.92 -14.18 8.70
CA ALA A 286 16.57 -13.90 7.42
C ALA A 286 17.46 -15.06 6.94
N LEU A 287 18.15 -15.73 7.86
CA LEU A 287 19.01 -16.88 7.55
C LEU A 287 18.19 -18.07 7.02
N HIS A 288 17.05 -18.39 7.64
CA HIS A 288 16.15 -19.43 7.14
C HIS A 288 15.66 -19.13 5.71
N TRP A 289 15.31 -17.87 5.43
CA TRP A 289 14.90 -17.47 4.09
C TRP A 289 16.04 -17.59 3.08
N ALA A 290 17.26 -17.19 3.47
CA ALA A 290 18.47 -17.29 2.65
C ALA A 290 18.77 -18.74 2.24
N VAL A 291 18.71 -19.66 3.19
CA VAL A 291 18.92 -21.09 2.96
C VAL A 291 17.84 -21.68 2.04
N GLU A 292 16.56 -21.40 2.31
CA GLU A 292 15.45 -21.96 1.53
C GLU A 292 15.49 -21.58 0.04
N HIS A 293 16.10 -20.44 -0.29
CA HIS A 293 16.17 -19.92 -1.66
C HIS A 293 17.57 -20.04 -2.28
N GLY A 294 18.49 -20.79 -1.66
CA GLY A 294 19.81 -21.06 -2.25
C GLY A 294 20.71 -19.82 -2.32
N MET A 295 20.53 -18.83 -1.44
CA MET A 295 21.25 -17.55 -1.50
C MET A 295 22.58 -17.63 -0.73
N VAL A 296 23.56 -18.32 -1.31
CA VAL A 296 24.87 -18.61 -0.68
C VAL A 296 25.57 -17.35 -0.17
N ASP A 297 25.61 -16.29 -0.98
CA ASP A 297 26.21 -15.00 -0.64
C ASP A 297 25.57 -14.35 0.59
N LEU A 298 24.24 -14.41 0.67
CA LEU A 298 23.50 -13.91 1.82
C LEU A 298 23.68 -14.80 3.06
N VAL A 299 23.74 -16.12 2.89
CA VAL A 299 24.03 -17.05 4.00
C VAL A 299 25.41 -16.75 4.58
N GLU A 300 26.45 -16.69 3.74
CA GLU A 300 27.81 -16.35 4.16
C GLU A 300 27.84 -15.03 4.93
N PHE A 301 27.21 -13.99 4.37
CA PHE A 301 27.15 -12.68 5.01
C PHE A 301 26.43 -12.72 6.38
N LEU A 302 25.27 -13.36 6.47
CA LEU A 302 24.51 -13.43 7.73
C LEU A 302 25.26 -14.23 8.80
N VAL A 303 25.90 -15.34 8.43
CA VAL A 303 26.73 -16.15 9.34
C VAL A 303 27.94 -15.34 9.82
N GLN A 304 28.64 -14.64 8.93
CA GLN A 304 29.75 -13.73 9.29
C GLN A 304 29.32 -12.60 10.22
N ARG A 305 28.05 -12.18 10.14
CA ARG A 305 27.44 -11.17 11.03
C ARG A 305 26.93 -11.74 12.35
N GLY A 306 27.10 -13.03 12.60
CA GLY A 306 26.71 -13.69 13.85
C GLY A 306 25.25 -14.12 13.91
N ALA A 307 24.61 -14.41 12.77
CA ALA A 307 23.28 -15.02 12.77
C ALA A 307 23.30 -16.39 13.44
N ASP A 308 22.32 -16.66 14.31
CA ASP A 308 22.22 -17.91 15.05
C ASP A 308 21.81 -19.08 14.12
N VAL A 309 22.81 -19.85 13.71
CA VAL A 309 22.70 -21.10 12.93
C VAL A 309 21.98 -22.23 13.67
N GLY A 310 21.81 -22.11 14.99
CA GLY A 310 21.08 -23.06 15.83
C GLY A 310 19.58 -22.79 15.90
N LYS A 311 19.09 -21.65 15.40
CA LYS A 311 17.65 -21.39 15.40
C LYS A 311 16.90 -22.39 14.55
N GLU A 312 15.76 -22.81 15.09
CA GLU A 312 14.85 -23.73 14.42
C GLU A 312 13.68 -22.98 13.78
N THR A 313 13.24 -23.49 12.63
CA THR A 313 12.00 -23.09 11.99
C THR A 313 11.00 -24.23 12.02
N TRP A 314 9.73 -23.87 11.96
CA TRP A 314 8.61 -24.80 11.85
C TRP A 314 7.69 -24.30 10.74
N SER A 315 7.32 -25.18 9.80
CA SER A 315 6.34 -24.89 8.76
C SER A 315 5.74 -26.19 8.20
N LEU A 316 4.70 -26.08 7.37
CA LEU A 316 4.22 -27.23 6.60
C LEU A 316 5.31 -27.85 5.71
N ARG A 317 6.22 -27.04 5.15
CA ARG A 317 7.34 -27.51 4.33
C ARG A 317 8.38 -28.29 5.12
N THR A 318 8.56 -27.98 6.39
CA THR A 318 9.45 -28.77 7.27
C THR A 318 8.80 -30.07 7.74
N GLY A 319 7.65 -30.46 7.16
CA GLY A 319 6.91 -31.65 7.60
C GLY A 319 6.25 -31.45 8.96
N SER A 320 5.89 -30.21 9.32
CA SER A 320 5.28 -29.87 10.62
C SER A 320 6.15 -30.28 11.83
N ARG A 321 7.47 -30.28 11.67
CA ARG A 321 8.45 -30.42 12.76
C ARG A 321 9.41 -29.24 12.80
N TRP A 322 10.03 -29.06 13.96
CA TRP A 322 11.14 -28.12 14.12
C TRP A 322 12.35 -28.64 13.37
N VAL A 323 13.00 -27.74 12.63
CA VAL A 323 14.12 -28.02 11.73
C VAL A 323 15.13 -26.91 11.90
N SER A 324 16.38 -27.26 12.19
CA SER A 324 17.49 -26.30 12.24
C SER A 324 17.83 -25.75 10.86
N VAL A 325 18.55 -24.63 10.79
CA VAL A 325 19.03 -24.05 9.53
C VAL A 325 19.86 -25.07 8.72
N GLU A 326 20.67 -25.89 9.38
CA GLU A 326 21.49 -26.93 8.72
C GLU A 326 20.62 -28.05 8.13
N GLU A 327 19.66 -28.56 8.90
CA GLU A 327 18.72 -29.57 8.40
C GLU A 327 17.87 -29.01 7.26
N LEU A 328 17.51 -27.72 7.29
CA LEU A 328 16.80 -27.05 6.21
C LEU A 328 17.63 -27.03 4.92
N ALA A 329 18.95 -26.77 5.01
CA ALA A 329 19.85 -26.80 3.86
C ALA A 329 19.90 -28.20 3.22
N VAL A 330 19.95 -29.25 4.04
CA VAL A 330 19.90 -30.66 3.59
C VAL A 330 18.54 -30.97 2.92
N MET A 331 17.43 -30.51 3.50
CA MET A 331 16.10 -30.69 2.91
C MET A 331 15.93 -29.98 1.56
N CYS A 332 16.68 -28.89 1.33
CA CYS A 332 16.68 -28.12 0.09
C CYS A 332 17.74 -28.58 -0.94
N ASP A 333 18.56 -29.59 -0.61
CA ASP A 333 19.66 -30.10 -1.45
C ASP A 333 20.75 -29.04 -1.75
N TYR A 334 21.07 -28.20 -0.77
CA TYR A 334 22.12 -27.16 -0.86
C TYR A 334 23.33 -27.50 0.00
N GLU A 335 24.22 -28.37 -0.51
CA GLU A 335 25.40 -28.81 0.24
C GLU A 335 26.47 -27.73 0.41
N ASP A 336 26.59 -26.81 -0.55
CA ASP A 336 27.46 -25.62 -0.44
C ASP A 336 27.04 -24.72 0.73
N ILE A 337 25.74 -24.46 0.87
CA ILE A 337 25.16 -23.72 2.00
C ILE A 337 25.39 -24.46 3.31
N ARG A 338 25.20 -25.78 3.34
CA ARG A 338 25.45 -26.58 4.54
C ARG A 338 26.90 -26.47 5.00
N GLU A 339 27.87 -26.53 4.08
CA GLU A 339 29.27 -26.34 4.42
C GLU A 339 29.54 -24.97 5.06
N VAL A 340 28.93 -23.90 4.54
CA VAL A 340 29.03 -22.55 5.12
C VAL A 340 28.48 -22.54 6.56
N LEU A 341 27.32 -23.16 6.79
CA LEU A 341 26.69 -23.23 8.11
C LEU A 341 27.51 -24.03 9.13
N VAL A 342 28.12 -25.14 8.71
CA VAL A 342 28.98 -25.98 9.57
C VAL A 342 30.25 -25.22 9.97
N ARG A 343 30.88 -24.49 9.04
CA ARG A 343 32.03 -23.64 9.35
C ARG A 343 31.65 -22.53 10.34
N GLY A 344 30.50 -21.89 10.14
CA GLY A 344 29.97 -20.85 11.02
C GLY A 344 29.76 -21.31 12.47
N LYS A 345 29.35 -22.57 12.70
CA LYS A 345 29.20 -23.13 14.06
C LYS A 345 30.53 -23.25 14.84
N GLY A 346 31.66 -23.35 14.14
CA GLY A 346 32.97 -23.55 14.76
C GLY A 346 33.69 -22.26 15.17
N GLU A 347 33.18 -21.10 14.75
CA GLU A 347 33.81 -19.79 14.94
C GLU A 347 33.13 -18.92 16.02
N VAL A 348 32.03 -19.39 16.63
CA VAL A 348 31.21 -18.66 17.63
C VAL A 348 31.59 -19.02 19.07
#